data_AF-A0A5J4PCX8-F1
#
_entry.id   AF-A0A5J4PCX8-F1
#
_cell.length_a   1.000
_cell.length_b   1.000
_cell.length_c   1.000
_cell.angle_alpha   90.00
_cell.angle_beta   90.00
_cell.angle_gamma   90.00
#
_symmetry.space_group_name_H-M   'P 1'
#
loop_
_entity.id
_entity.type
_entity.pdbx_description
1 polymer ?
#
loop_
_entity_poly.entity_id
_entity_poly.type
_entity_poly.pdbx_seq_one_letter_code
_entity_poly.pdbx_strand_id
1 'polypeptide(L)'
;TKNDSYDEALPYFSKIVKFIVLSKYVLLLNKKAEYYQSPKISEEVKKMSIEPMSNVKPQIKQTFECHFDDRQIEILTTCINEAHIFTEFITTETVKRIFDCELEKYLRVKNNRLLAYFFTSLDDRNLITHYWQSVCKSHPFFLSSLKGKPLKQSDLSTATNESREKLPKGSEIIDKYFKELKKH
;
A
#
# COMPACT_ATOMS: atom_id res chain seq x y z
N THR A 1 -1.68 29.88 2.56
CA THR A 1 -2.46 30.51 3.65
C THR A 1 -1.63 30.43 4.91
N LYS A 2 -1.31 31.57 5.54
CA LYS A 2 -0.49 31.62 6.76
C LYS A 2 -1.25 30.87 7.88
N ASN A 3 -0.71 29.74 8.32
CA ASN A 3 -1.32 28.93 9.39
C ASN A 3 -1.26 29.63 10.76
N ASP A 4 -0.53 30.76 10.83
CA ASP A 4 -0.32 31.59 12.01
C ASP A 4 -1.37 32.71 12.13
N SER A 5 -2.31 32.83 11.17
CA SER A 5 -3.36 33.88 11.20
C SER A 5 -4.25 33.80 12.44
N TYR A 6 -4.33 32.63 13.07
CA TYR A 6 -5.10 32.41 14.30
C TYR A 6 -4.36 32.85 15.56
N ASP A 7 -3.04 33.07 15.48
CA ASP A 7 -2.23 33.47 16.64
C ASP A 7 -2.46 34.93 17.04
N GLU A 8 -3.00 35.76 16.14
CA GLU A 8 -3.41 37.14 16.43
C GLU A 8 -4.61 37.20 17.38
N ALA A 9 -5.57 36.28 17.21
CA ALA A 9 -6.78 36.20 18.06
C ALA A 9 -6.59 35.27 19.26
N LEU A 10 -5.76 34.24 19.12
CA LEU A 10 -5.48 33.25 20.17
C LEU A 10 -3.98 32.92 20.18
N PRO A 11 -3.19 33.57 21.06
CA PRO A 11 -1.75 33.40 21.09
C PRO A 11 -1.33 31.92 21.18
N TYR A 12 -0.33 31.55 20.38
CA TYR A 12 0.27 30.20 20.33
C TYR A 12 -0.61 29.08 19.77
N PHE A 13 -1.81 29.36 19.27
CA PHE A 13 -2.71 28.34 18.74
C PHE A 13 -2.08 27.47 17.65
N SER A 14 -1.39 28.08 16.68
CA SER A 14 -0.68 27.40 15.61
C SER A 14 0.38 26.43 16.15
N LYS A 15 1.12 26.84 17.20
CA LYS A 15 2.15 26.04 17.86
C LYS A 15 1.54 24.86 18.60
N ILE A 16 0.40 25.08 19.28
CA ILE A 16 -0.33 24.03 20.00
C ILE A 16 -0.86 22.99 18.99
N VAL A 17 -1.48 23.42 17.90
CA VAL A 17 -1.97 22.52 16.85
C VAL A 17 -0.81 21.72 16.23
N LYS A 18 0.29 22.39 15.90
CA LYS A 18 1.49 21.73 15.37
C LYS A 18 2.07 20.72 16.35
N PHE A 19 2.12 21.06 17.64
CA PHE A 19 2.55 20.15 18.69
C PHE A 19 1.65 18.91 18.74
N ILE A 20 0.33 19.06 18.80
CA ILE A 20 -0.62 17.94 18.83
C ILE A 20 -0.45 17.03 17.59
N VAL A 21 -0.30 17.63 16.40
CA VAL A 21 -0.09 16.87 15.17
C VAL A 21 1.21 16.07 15.23
N LEU A 22 2.31 16.70 15.66
CA LEU A 22 3.60 16.04 15.80
C LEU A 22 3.57 14.95 16.88
N SER A 23 2.91 15.17 18.02
CA SER A 23 2.75 14.16 19.07
C SER A 23 1.98 12.94 18.58
N LYS A 24 0.89 13.14 17.84
CA LYS A 24 0.13 12.04 17.21
C LYS A 24 0.97 11.29 16.18
N TYR A 25 1.78 12.02 15.41
CA TYR A 25 2.68 11.42 14.43
C TYR A 25 3.77 10.58 15.10
N VAL A 26 4.39 11.09 16.18
CA VAL A 26 5.37 10.33 16.99
C VAL A 26 4.75 9.07 17.58
N LEU A 27 3.52 9.14 18.10
CA LEU A 27 2.82 7.96 18.60
C LEU A 27 2.63 6.90 17.51
N LEU A 28 2.27 7.33 16.30
CA LEU A 28 2.12 6.44 15.15
C LEU A 28 3.46 5.81 14.74
N LEU A 29 4.56 6.57 14.76
CA LEU A 29 5.90 6.05 14.50
C LEU A 29 6.37 5.07 15.58
N ASN A 30 6.10 5.35 16.85
CA ASN A 30 6.45 4.45 17.95
C ASN A 30 5.66 3.14 17.87
N LYS A 31 4.36 3.21 17.58
CA LYS A 31 3.54 2.01 17.33
C LYS A 31 4.07 1.19 16.15
N LYS A 32 4.59 1.84 15.10
CA LYS A 32 5.32 1.17 14.01
C LYS A 32 6.62 0.54 14.51
N ALA A 33 7.41 1.24 15.32
CA ALA A 33 8.67 0.72 15.86
C ALA A 33 8.47 -0.51 16.77
N GLU A 34 7.45 -0.48 17.64
CA GLU A 34 7.06 -1.60 18.50
C GLU A 34 6.60 -2.81 17.69
N TYR A 35 5.87 -2.59 16.59
CA TYR A 35 5.52 -3.64 15.64
C TYR A 35 6.78 -4.34 15.09
N TYR A 36 7.80 -3.58 14.65
CA TYR A 36 9.09 -4.12 14.17
C TYR A 36 9.92 -4.82 15.26
N GLN A 37 9.70 -4.52 16.54
CA GLN A 37 10.41 -5.10 17.69
C GLN A 37 9.69 -6.32 18.30
N SER A 38 8.47 -6.63 17.85
CA SER A 38 7.73 -7.81 18.28
C SER A 38 8.50 -9.10 17.91
N PRO A 39 8.57 -10.11 18.81
CA PRO A 39 9.36 -11.33 18.59
C PRO A 39 8.95 -12.13 17.35
N LYS A 40 7.77 -11.88 16.77
CA LYS A 40 7.34 -12.46 15.48
C LYS A 40 8.24 -12.08 14.29
N ILE A 41 8.86 -10.89 14.30
CA ILE A 41 9.71 -10.41 13.18
C ILE A 41 11.18 -10.75 13.41
N SER A 42 11.64 -10.76 14.67
CA SER A 42 13.05 -11.05 15.01
C SER A 42 13.50 -12.46 14.59
N GLU A 43 12.60 -13.43 14.49
CA GLU A 43 12.92 -14.78 13.99
C GLU A 43 13.00 -14.87 12.46
N GLU A 44 12.34 -14.00 11.72
CA GLU A 44 12.36 -13.98 10.25
C GLU A 44 13.58 -13.20 9.71
N VAL A 45 13.98 -12.11 10.37
CA VAL A 45 15.13 -11.29 9.95
C VAL A 45 16.47 -12.00 10.17
N LYS A 46 16.57 -12.86 11.20
CA LYS A 46 17.81 -13.59 11.53
C LYS A 46 18.16 -14.73 10.57
N LYS A 47 17.25 -15.13 9.67
CA LYS A 47 17.47 -16.18 8.66
C LYS A 47 18.00 -15.64 7.32
N MET A 48 18.31 -14.35 7.25
CA MET A 48 18.72 -13.67 6.01
C MET A 48 20.21 -13.32 6.03
N SER A 49 21.07 -14.30 6.36
CA SER A 49 22.48 -14.27 5.99
C SER A 49 22.97 -15.70 5.82
N ILE A 50 23.90 -15.88 4.87
CA ILE A 50 24.60 -17.10 4.41
C ILE A 50 24.06 -17.62 3.06
N GLU A 51 24.78 -17.28 1.98
CA GLU A 51 24.89 -18.07 0.74
C GLU A 51 25.69 -19.37 0.99
N PRO A 52 25.74 -20.38 0.10
CA PRO A 52 24.82 -20.85 -0.94
C PRO A 52 24.43 -22.36 -0.74
N MET A 53 23.62 -22.89 -1.66
CA MET A 53 23.41 -24.31 -1.98
C MET A 53 22.33 -25.15 -1.25
N SER A 54 21.40 -25.64 -2.08
CA SER A 54 20.62 -26.89 -2.01
C SER A 54 19.94 -27.28 -0.68
N ASN A 55 18.67 -26.93 -0.54
CA ASN A 55 17.57 -27.93 -0.51
C ASN A 55 16.22 -27.23 -0.28
N VAL A 56 15.20 -27.76 -0.94
CA VAL A 56 13.81 -27.31 -0.97
C VAL A 56 13.29 -27.05 0.46
N LYS A 57 13.13 -25.78 0.84
CA LYS A 57 12.31 -25.36 1.99
C LYS A 57 10.94 -24.90 1.47
N PRO A 58 9.83 -25.26 2.13
CA PRO A 58 8.52 -24.73 1.75
C PRO A 58 8.58 -23.21 1.86
N GLN A 59 8.44 -22.53 0.72
CA GLN A 59 8.31 -21.08 0.70
C GLN A 59 7.05 -20.73 1.47
N ILE A 60 7.19 -20.06 2.61
CA ILE A 60 6.06 -19.42 3.30
C ILE A 60 5.50 -18.40 2.31
N LYS A 61 4.33 -18.69 1.74
CA LYS A 61 3.67 -17.80 0.78
C LYS A 61 3.24 -16.55 1.53
N GLN A 62 3.83 -15.41 1.18
CA GLN A 62 3.51 -14.12 1.78
C GLN A 62 2.12 -13.69 1.32
N THR A 63 1.26 -13.25 2.23
CA THR A 63 -0.09 -12.76 1.93
C THR A 63 -0.21 -11.27 2.23
N PHE A 64 -1.30 -10.63 1.82
CA PHE A 64 -1.52 -9.21 2.13
C PHE A 64 -1.92 -8.94 3.58
N GLU A 65 -2.20 -9.97 4.39
CA GLU A 65 -2.62 -9.87 5.80
C GLU A 65 -3.81 -8.92 6.03
N CYS A 66 -4.66 -8.77 5.01
CA CYS A 66 -5.77 -7.82 5.00
C CYS A 66 -7.08 -8.47 5.42
N HIS A 67 -7.95 -7.66 6.02
CA HIS A 67 -9.29 -8.06 6.42
C HIS A 67 -10.26 -6.99 5.89
N PHE A 68 -10.87 -7.26 4.74
CA PHE A 68 -11.82 -6.35 4.10
C PHE A 68 -13.23 -6.94 4.12
N ASP A 69 -14.20 -6.12 4.52
CA ASP A 69 -15.61 -6.45 4.39
C ASP A 69 -16.09 -6.30 2.93
N ASP A 70 -17.21 -6.92 2.57
CA ASP A 70 -17.73 -6.88 1.19
C ASP A 70 -17.95 -5.45 0.68
N ARG A 71 -18.42 -4.53 1.54
CA ARG A 71 -18.57 -3.10 1.20
C ARG A 71 -17.22 -2.42 0.93
N GLN A 72 -16.18 -2.78 1.70
CA GLN A 72 -14.85 -2.23 1.48
C GLN A 72 -14.28 -2.73 0.15
N ILE A 73 -14.50 -4.01 -0.18
CA ILE A 73 -14.14 -4.57 -1.48
C ILE A 73 -14.88 -3.86 -2.63
N GLU A 74 -16.17 -3.55 -2.48
CA GLU A 74 -16.94 -2.78 -3.48
C GLU A 74 -16.36 -1.37 -3.72
N ILE A 75 -16.02 -0.66 -2.65
CA ILE A 75 -15.40 0.67 -2.72
C ILE A 75 -14.04 0.57 -3.42
N LEU A 76 -13.20 -0.40 -3.03
CA LEU A 76 -11.88 -0.61 -3.65
C LEU A 76 -12.00 -0.98 -5.12
N THR A 77 -12.99 -1.80 -5.48
CA THR A 77 -13.27 -2.18 -6.87
C THR A 77 -13.65 -0.98 -7.72
N THR A 78 -14.55 -0.14 -7.21
CA THR A 78 -14.97 1.10 -7.87
C THR A 78 -13.78 2.05 -8.04
N CYS A 79 -12.97 2.20 -6.99
CA CYS A 79 -11.73 2.98 -7.03
C CYS A 79 -10.76 2.50 -8.11
N ILE A 80 -10.50 1.19 -8.19
CA ILE A 80 -9.58 0.59 -9.15
C ILE A 80 -10.01 0.88 -10.60
N ASN A 81 -11.31 0.74 -10.87
CA ASN A 81 -11.89 0.94 -12.20
C ASN A 81 -11.93 2.41 -12.61
N GLU A 82 -12.39 3.31 -11.73
CA GLU A 82 -12.43 4.75 -12.02
C GLU A 82 -11.04 5.38 -12.13
N ALA A 83 -10.10 4.94 -11.30
CA ALA A 83 -8.71 5.38 -11.40
C ALA A 83 -8.01 4.79 -12.65
N HIS A 84 -8.64 3.85 -13.36
CA HIS A 84 -8.09 3.17 -14.52
C HIS A 84 -6.69 2.58 -14.25
N ILE A 85 -6.53 1.90 -13.11
CA ILE A 85 -5.26 1.29 -12.70
C ILE A 85 -4.86 0.17 -13.69
N PHE A 86 -5.85 -0.60 -14.13
CA PHE A 86 -5.69 -1.69 -15.10
C PHE A 86 -6.28 -1.32 -16.46
N THR A 87 -5.89 -2.07 -17.50
CA THR A 87 -6.43 -1.88 -18.84
C THR A 87 -7.83 -2.48 -19.00
N GLU A 88 -8.16 -3.48 -18.18
CA GLU A 88 -9.44 -4.20 -18.17
C GLU A 88 -10.30 -3.69 -17.01
N PHE A 89 -11.61 -3.78 -17.16
CA PHE A 89 -12.55 -3.56 -16.07
C PHE A 89 -12.55 -4.79 -15.14
N ILE A 90 -12.56 -4.55 -13.83
CA ILE A 90 -12.35 -5.57 -12.81
C ILE A 90 -13.61 -5.71 -11.94
N THR A 91 -13.98 -6.95 -11.62
CA THR A 91 -15.11 -7.26 -10.73
C THR A 91 -14.68 -7.30 -9.26
N THR A 92 -15.64 -7.18 -8.35
CA THR A 92 -15.42 -7.33 -6.90
C THR A 92 -14.79 -8.67 -6.54
N GLU A 93 -15.24 -9.75 -7.20
CA GLU A 93 -14.66 -11.08 -7.06
C GLU A 93 -13.17 -11.12 -7.44
N THR A 94 -12.80 -10.44 -8.52
CA THR A 94 -11.40 -10.38 -8.95
C THR A 94 -10.55 -9.62 -7.94
N VAL A 95 -11.05 -8.52 -7.37
CA VAL A 95 -10.37 -7.75 -6.32
C VAL A 95 -10.21 -8.59 -5.05
N LYS A 96 -11.23 -9.34 -4.66
CA LYS A 96 -11.17 -10.28 -3.53
C LYS A 96 -10.08 -11.34 -3.75
N ARG A 97 -10.05 -11.97 -4.93
CA ARG A 97 -9.00 -12.94 -5.30
C ARG A 97 -7.58 -12.35 -5.32
N ILE A 98 -7.41 -11.05 -5.64
CA ILE A 98 -6.10 -10.38 -5.52
C ILE A 98 -5.65 -10.38 -4.06
N PHE A 99 -6.52 -9.95 -3.14
CA PHE A 99 -6.20 -9.82 -1.73
C PHE A 99 -6.06 -11.18 -1.02
N ASP A 100 -6.83 -12.18 -1.43
CA ASP A 100 -6.71 -13.57 -0.98
C ASP A 100 -5.47 -14.28 -1.57
N CYS A 101 -4.76 -13.64 -2.50
CA CYS A 101 -3.63 -14.18 -3.23
C CYS A 101 -3.96 -15.42 -4.10
N GLU A 102 -5.21 -15.52 -4.56
CA GLU A 102 -5.77 -16.63 -5.34
C GLU A 102 -6.08 -16.26 -6.79
N LEU A 103 -5.55 -15.13 -7.28
CA LEU A 103 -5.81 -14.68 -8.63
C LEU A 103 -5.08 -15.56 -9.66
N GLU A 104 -5.87 -16.30 -10.45
CA GLU A 104 -5.36 -17.21 -11.50
C GLU A 104 -4.97 -16.47 -12.79
N LYS A 105 -5.68 -15.38 -13.12
CA LYS A 105 -5.47 -14.62 -14.35
C LYS A 105 -4.61 -13.39 -14.08
N TYR A 106 -3.55 -13.23 -14.88
CA TYR A 106 -2.74 -12.02 -14.86
C TYR A 106 -3.54 -10.78 -15.27
N LEU A 107 -3.33 -9.67 -14.56
CA LEU A 107 -3.93 -8.37 -14.86
C LEU A 107 -2.90 -7.42 -15.46
N ARG A 108 -3.24 -6.81 -16.59
CA ARG A 108 -2.39 -5.82 -17.24
C ARG A 108 -2.57 -4.44 -16.60
N VAL A 109 -1.48 -3.95 -16.01
CA VAL A 109 -1.42 -2.64 -15.34
C VAL A 109 -1.26 -1.57 -16.41
N LYS A 110 -2.13 -0.57 -16.41
CA LYS A 110 -2.06 0.57 -17.32
C LYS A 110 -1.02 1.58 -16.86
N ASN A 111 -0.99 1.87 -15.56
CA ASN A 111 -0.07 2.82 -14.95
C ASN A 111 0.55 2.25 -13.65
N ASN A 112 1.81 1.84 -13.73
CA ASN A 112 2.53 1.24 -12.60
C ASN A 112 2.66 2.19 -11.40
N ARG A 113 2.80 3.51 -11.64
CA ARG A 113 2.88 4.51 -10.56
C ARG A 113 1.56 4.65 -9.82
N LEU A 114 0.45 4.51 -10.54
CA LEU A 114 -0.88 4.58 -9.93
C LEU A 114 -1.20 3.31 -9.14
N LEU A 115 -0.81 2.14 -9.65
CA LEU A 115 -0.86 0.88 -8.90
C LEU A 115 -0.03 0.97 -7.61
N ALA A 116 1.22 1.44 -7.72
CA ALA A 116 2.10 1.61 -6.56
C ALA A 116 1.52 2.59 -5.55
N TYR A 117 0.95 3.69 -6.00
CA TYR A 117 0.28 4.66 -5.15
C TYR A 117 -0.95 4.07 -4.44
N PHE A 118 -1.75 3.25 -5.13
CA PHE A 118 -2.90 2.54 -4.54
C PHE A 118 -2.47 1.62 -3.40
N PHE A 119 -1.50 0.72 -3.63
CA PHE A 119 -1.02 -0.18 -2.59
C PHE A 119 -0.30 0.55 -1.45
N THR A 120 0.47 1.60 -1.77
CA THR A 120 1.09 2.46 -0.74
C THR A 120 0.01 3.16 0.10
N SER A 121 -1.11 3.56 -0.50
CA SER A 121 -2.20 4.20 0.23
C SER A 121 -2.90 3.24 1.21
N LEU A 122 -3.00 1.96 0.85
CA LEU A 122 -3.51 0.89 1.72
C LEU A 122 -2.53 0.61 2.87
N ASP A 123 -1.25 0.49 2.52
CA ASP A 123 -0.15 0.28 3.44
C ASP A 123 -0.03 1.40 4.47
N ASP A 124 -0.09 2.67 4.03
CA ASP A 124 -0.06 3.85 4.90
C ASP A 124 -1.23 3.89 5.92
N ARG A 125 -2.32 3.16 5.64
CA ARG A 125 -3.48 3.01 6.52
C ARG A 125 -3.45 1.71 7.33
N ASN A 126 -2.42 0.89 7.18
CA ASN A 126 -2.27 -0.44 7.77
C ASN A 126 -3.44 -1.38 7.40
N LEU A 127 -3.96 -1.25 6.18
CA LEU A 127 -5.02 -2.12 5.66
C LEU A 127 -4.45 -3.40 5.01
N ILE A 128 -3.17 -3.37 4.67
CA ILE A 128 -2.40 -4.48 4.12
C ILE A 128 -1.02 -4.50 4.78
N THR A 129 -0.27 -5.58 4.58
CA THR A 129 1.11 -5.73 5.04
C THR A 129 2.07 -4.71 4.41
N HIS A 130 3.04 -4.21 5.19
CA HIS A 130 4.13 -3.33 4.70
C HIS A 130 5.00 -3.99 3.62
N TYR A 131 5.00 -5.32 3.57
CA TYR A 131 5.75 -6.11 2.58
C TYR A 131 4.95 -6.41 1.32
N TRP A 132 3.91 -5.64 1.01
CA TRP A 132 3.02 -5.87 -0.14
C TRP A 132 3.78 -6.02 -1.47
N GLN A 133 4.92 -5.34 -1.66
CA GLN A 133 5.76 -5.50 -2.85
C GLN A 133 6.38 -6.90 -2.95
N SER A 134 6.71 -7.51 -1.81
CA SER A 134 7.21 -8.88 -1.71
C SER A 134 6.09 -9.91 -1.88
N VAL A 135 4.87 -9.59 -1.43
CA VAL A 135 3.65 -10.37 -1.73
C VAL A 135 3.42 -10.42 -3.24
N CYS A 136 3.45 -9.27 -3.94
CA CYS A 136 3.33 -9.20 -5.39
C CYS A 136 4.46 -9.91 -6.16
N LYS A 137 5.64 -10.08 -5.54
CA LYS A 137 6.74 -10.87 -6.10
C LYS A 137 6.50 -12.37 -5.94
N SER A 138 6.03 -12.77 -4.76
CA SER A 138 5.69 -14.17 -4.45
C SER A 138 4.48 -14.64 -5.26
N HIS A 139 3.57 -13.71 -5.57
CA HIS A 139 2.36 -13.95 -6.34
C HIS A 139 2.27 -12.95 -7.51
N PRO A 140 2.76 -13.32 -8.70
CA PRO A 140 2.93 -12.39 -9.82
C PRO A 140 1.61 -12.07 -10.54
N PHE A 141 0.68 -11.37 -9.89
CA PHE A 141 -0.63 -11.06 -10.47
C PHE A 141 -0.60 -10.03 -11.59
N PHE A 142 0.45 -9.21 -11.66
CA PHE A 142 0.45 -7.97 -12.42
C PHE A 142 1.45 -8.00 -13.57
N LEU A 143 0.98 -7.66 -14.77
CA LEU A 143 1.82 -7.49 -15.96
C LEU A 143 2.05 -6.01 -16.26
N SER A 144 3.26 -5.69 -16.68
CA SER A 144 3.60 -4.38 -17.23
C SER A 144 2.83 -4.10 -18.54
N SER A 145 2.36 -2.85 -18.70
CA SER A 145 1.69 -2.38 -19.92
C SER A 145 2.52 -2.60 -21.20
N LEU A 146 3.81 -2.27 -21.14
CA LEU A 146 4.69 -2.16 -22.32
C LEU A 146 5.21 -3.50 -22.84
N LYS A 147 5.52 -4.45 -21.95
CA LYS A 147 6.23 -5.69 -22.31
C LYS A 147 5.44 -6.96 -22.02
N GLY A 148 4.26 -6.84 -21.38
CA GLY A 148 3.47 -7.99 -20.94
C GLY A 148 4.21 -8.91 -19.96
N LYS A 149 5.32 -8.43 -19.39
CA LYS A 149 6.13 -9.19 -18.42
C LYS A 149 5.56 -8.98 -17.01
N PRO A 150 5.61 -10.01 -16.14
CA PRO A 150 5.30 -9.86 -14.74
C PRO A 150 6.11 -8.72 -14.10
N LEU A 151 5.42 -7.88 -13.33
CA LEU A 151 6.08 -6.82 -12.58
C LEU A 151 6.99 -7.43 -11.52
N LYS A 152 8.24 -6.97 -11.50
CA LYS A 152 9.19 -7.34 -10.46
C LYS A 152 9.02 -6.42 -9.25
N GLN A 153 9.47 -6.89 -8.10
CA GLN A 153 9.56 -6.06 -6.89
C GLN A 153 10.34 -4.76 -7.13
N SER A 154 11.41 -4.80 -7.94
CA SER A 154 12.17 -3.61 -8.33
C SER A 154 11.33 -2.60 -9.10
N ASP A 155 10.46 -3.07 -10.00
CA ASP A 155 9.59 -2.21 -10.81
C ASP A 155 8.56 -1.49 -9.91
N LEU A 156 8.01 -2.21 -8.93
CA LEU A 156 7.08 -1.66 -7.93
C LEU A 156 7.78 -0.68 -6.98
N SER A 157 9.00 -0.99 -6.56
CA SER A 157 9.82 -0.11 -5.71
C SER A 157 10.13 1.21 -6.41
N THR A 158 10.60 1.15 -7.65
CA THR A 158 10.83 2.35 -8.48
C THR A 158 9.54 3.15 -8.65
N ALA A 159 8.43 2.51 -9.03
CA ALA A 159 7.15 3.19 -9.18
C ALA A 159 6.64 3.84 -7.88
N THR A 160 6.92 3.22 -6.73
CA THR A 160 6.61 3.77 -5.40
C THR A 160 7.40 5.04 -5.15
N ASN A 161 8.72 5.02 -5.37
CA ASN A 161 9.57 6.19 -5.18
C ASN A 161 9.14 7.34 -6.12
N GLU A 162 8.93 7.05 -7.40
CA GLU A 162 8.44 8.03 -8.40
C GLU A 162 7.06 8.61 -8.04
N SER A 163 6.20 7.84 -7.37
CA SER A 163 4.88 8.32 -6.92
C SER A 163 4.99 9.27 -5.72
N ARG A 164 6.02 9.11 -4.87
CA ARG A 164 6.30 9.98 -3.72
C ARG A 164 6.93 11.31 -4.16
N GLU A 165 7.84 11.25 -5.13
CA GLU A 165 8.45 12.46 -5.70
C GLU A 165 7.43 13.31 -6.46
N LYS A 166 6.52 12.66 -7.19
CA LYS A 166 5.45 13.33 -7.93
C LYS A 166 4.20 12.49 -7.91
N LEU A 167 3.10 13.08 -7.45
CA LEU A 167 1.80 12.41 -7.47
C LEU A 167 1.43 11.97 -8.90
N PRO A 168 1.02 10.69 -9.08
CA PRO A 168 0.59 10.21 -10.39
C PRO A 168 -0.75 10.85 -10.77
N LYS A 169 -0.93 11.12 -12.07
CA LYS A 169 -2.22 11.58 -12.60
C LYS A 169 -3.28 10.51 -12.29
N GLY A 170 -4.40 10.93 -11.69
CA GLY A 170 -5.47 10.03 -11.22
C GLY A 170 -5.38 9.63 -9.74
N SER A 171 -4.33 10.06 -9.00
CA SER A 171 -4.24 9.84 -7.54
C SER A 171 -5.39 10.47 -6.75
N GLU A 172 -5.94 11.58 -7.24
CA GLU A 172 -7.10 12.27 -6.64
C GLU A 172 -8.32 11.35 -6.51
N ILE A 173 -8.53 10.44 -7.47
CA ILE A 173 -9.62 9.47 -7.44
C ILE A 173 -9.39 8.46 -6.32
N ILE A 174 -8.16 7.97 -6.17
CA ILE A 174 -7.76 7.09 -5.07
C ILE A 174 -7.98 7.79 -3.73
N ASP A 175 -7.52 9.03 -3.59
CA ASP A 175 -7.71 9.80 -2.35
C ASP A 175 -9.19 10.02 -2.01
N LYS A 176 -10.05 10.23 -3.01
CA LYS A 176 -11.50 10.34 -2.82
C LYS A 176 -12.07 9.06 -2.21
N TYR A 177 -11.84 7.91 -2.83
CA TYR A 177 -12.38 6.64 -2.34
C TYR A 177 -11.79 6.20 -1.01
N PHE A 178 -10.52 6.50 -0.76
CA PHE A 178 -9.89 6.17 0.52
C PHE A 178 -10.38 7.06 1.68
N LYS A 179 -11.00 8.22 1.40
CA LYS A 179 -11.74 9.00 2.40
C LYS A 179 -13.09 8.36 2.71
N GLU A 180 -13.76 7.77 1.71
CA GLU A 180 -15.01 7.04 1.89
C GLU A 180 -14.79 5.73 2.65
N LEU A 181 -13.69 5.01 2.35
CA LEU A 181 -13.31 3.79 3.03
C LEU A 181 -13.12 3.97 4.55
N LYS A 182 -12.72 5.16 5.01
CA LYS A 182 -12.57 5.48 6.45
C LYS A 182 -13.89 5.71 7.20
N LYS A 183 -15.00 5.88 6.48
CA LYS A 183 -16.32 6.10 7.10
C LYS A 183 -17.01 4.79 7.47
N HIS A 184 -16.42 3.66 7.08
CA HIS A 184 -16.86 2.30 7.35
C HIS A 184 -15.78 1.59 8.15
#